data_AF-A0A1W0E8I2-F1
#
_entry.id   AF-A0A1W0E8I2-F1
#
_cell.length_a   1.000
_cell.length_b   1.000
_cell.length_c   1.000
_cell.angle_alpha   90.00
_cell.angle_beta   90.00
_cell.angle_gamma   90.00
#
_symmetry.space_group_name_H-M   'P 1'
#
loop_
_entity.id
_entity.type
_entity.pdbx_description
1 polymer ?
#
loop_
_entity_poly.entity_id
_entity_poly.type
_entity_poly.pdbx_seq_one_letter_code
_entity_poly.pdbx_strand_id
1 'polypeptide(L)'
;MNKYLYKGVYMFGFGNKKKDENGEKTTKLEDAKKKREEEIKAKKLKKKEEERKVKEEAKKKAEFEKQQKEEKLRIQKEAKEQEAIKKRLESEREKQKKQAEKVKQKEQTEENKKLEEKKEKYAKKCAFKELEKKLIKMSNNSTVDEVQKRVKIKTGNVVEVDEKKYEISSEDFEKLKEMFEKEKTSEEIYLKLKAFDGKKCNLMVSNGKISNFFGKKLRTLDSTRWKFFYPIISDSYAEMNEYYHIGKNLYFTKMKRVSFEQGKFKYLKQLEQIDLFILGGDVEIPSEKTLVCIKENKIFITKEFVRKYVKETAIVPIRGKSTTSISGATKIDNSTGMEVGFWQMLIRKIKG
;
A
#
# COMPACT_ATOMS: atom_id res chain seq x y z
N MET A 1 -33.94 -27.26 77.26
CA MET A 1 -35.01 -28.28 77.45
C MET A 1 -34.34 -29.51 78.06
N ASN A 2 -34.80 -30.11 79.18
CA ASN A 2 -36.04 -30.89 79.34
C ASN A 2 -36.02 -32.12 78.40
N LYS A 3 -36.07 -33.39 78.84
CA LYS A 3 -36.95 -33.99 79.86
C LYS A 3 -36.40 -35.30 80.51
N TYR A 4 -36.80 -35.54 81.79
CA TYR A 4 -37.03 -36.77 82.60
C TYR A 4 -36.24 -38.10 82.34
N LEU A 5 -35.75 -38.92 83.31
CA LEU A 5 -36.10 -39.30 84.71
C LEU A 5 -36.99 -40.58 84.81
N TYR A 6 -36.58 -41.57 85.64
CA TYR A 6 -37.31 -42.59 86.46
C TYR A 6 -36.26 -43.64 86.94
N LYS A 7 -36.09 -43.97 88.25
CA LYS A 7 -36.83 -44.96 89.09
C LYS A 7 -36.81 -46.39 88.52
N GLY A 8 -36.55 -47.48 89.25
CA GLY A 8 -36.25 -47.76 90.68
C GLY A 8 -36.04 -49.29 90.86
N VAL A 9 -36.31 -50.02 91.96
CA VAL A 9 -36.75 -49.75 93.35
C VAL A 9 -36.71 -51.08 94.18
N TYR A 10 -36.61 -51.02 95.53
CA TYR A 10 -36.99 -52.10 96.51
C TYR A 10 -36.24 -53.47 96.52
N MET A 11 -36.28 -54.35 97.55
CA MET A 11 -36.54 -54.25 99.03
C MET A 11 -36.02 -55.49 99.80
N PHE A 12 -35.60 -55.28 101.07
CA PHE A 12 -35.68 -56.20 102.24
C PHE A 12 -34.92 -57.56 102.19
N GLY A 13 -34.68 -58.27 103.30
CA GLY A 13 -35.15 -58.07 104.69
C GLY A 13 -34.30 -58.74 105.79
N PHE A 14 -34.87 -58.86 107.00
CA PHE A 14 -34.20 -59.24 108.26
C PHE A 14 -34.07 -60.76 108.50
N GLY A 15 -33.13 -61.17 109.36
CA GLY A 15 -33.07 -62.53 109.93
C GLY A 15 -32.02 -62.68 111.05
N ASN A 16 -32.45 -62.83 112.31
CA ASN A 16 -31.59 -62.85 113.51
C ASN A 16 -31.53 -64.23 114.18
N LYS A 17 -30.35 -64.64 114.66
CA LYS A 17 -29.98 -65.47 115.86
C LYS A 17 -28.63 -66.15 115.61
N LYS A 18 -27.53 -65.88 116.33
CA LYS A 18 -27.21 -66.07 117.77
C LYS A 18 -27.13 -67.53 118.25
N LYS A 19 -25.92 -67.88 118.75
CA LYS A 19 -25.60 -68.81 119.86
C LYS A 19 -25.74 -70.33 119.56
N ASP A 20 -24.87 -71.24 120.03
CA ASP A 20 -23.65 -71.11 120.85
C ASP A 20 -22.56 -72.17 120.51
N GLU A 21 -21.30 -71.69 120.55
CA GLU A 21 -20.07 -72.25 121.19
C GLU A 21 -19.53 -73.68 120.91
N ASN A 22 -18.21 -73.81 121.15
CA ASN A 22 -17.31 -74.97 120.96
C ASN A 22 -17.12 -75.48 119.51
N GLY A 23 -15.91 -75.67 118.99
CA GLY A 23 -14.57 -75.43 119.55
C GLY A 23 -13.51 -76.28 118.84
N GLU A 24 -12.35 -75.68 118.53
CA GLU A 24 -11.08 -76.37 118.18
C GLU A 24 -11.12 -77.52 117.14
N LYS A 25 -11.36 -77.21 115.85
CA LYS A 25 -10.89 -78.07 114.73
C LYS A 25 -10.68 -77.39 113.37
N THR A 26 -10.63 -76.05 113.32
CA THR A 26 -10.81 -75.25 112.10
C THR A 26 -9.67 -74.26 111.80
N THR A 27 -8.42 -74.71 111.75
CA THR A 27 -7.25 -73.85 111.48
C THR A 27 -6.28 -74.35 110.39
N LYS A 28 -6.69 -75.34 109.58
CA LYS A 28 -5.88 -75.83 108.42
C LYS A 28 -6.64 -76.01 107.10
N LEU A 29 -7.95 -75.74 107.06
CA LEU A 29 -8.78 -75.94 105.86
C LEU A 29 -9.21 -74.64 105.15
N GLU A 30 -9.21 -73.50 105.85
CA GLU A 30 -9.67 -72.22 105.28
C GLU A 30 -8.58 -71.49 104.48
N ASP A 31 -7.32 -71.52 104.92
CA ASP A 31 -6.19 -70.92 104.18
C ASP A 31 -5.99 -71.56 102.80
N ALA A 32 -6.31 -72.85 102.67
CA ALA A 32 -6.30 -73.56 101.39
C ALA A 32 -7.39 -73.07 100.42
N LYS A 33 -8.53 -72.57 100.93
CA LYS A 33 -9.57 -71.93 100.12
C LYS A 33 -9.18 -70.50 99.74
N LYS A 34 -8.71 -69.69 100.69
CA LYS A 34 -8.26 -68.30 100.44
C LYS A 34 -7.20 -68.22 99.33
N LYS A 35 -6.14 -69.04 99.41
CA LYS A 35 -5.07 -69.06 98.39
C LYS A 35 -5.59 -69.43 97.00
N ARG A 36 -6.58 -70.33 96.90
CA ARG A 36 -7.23 -70.67 95.60
C ARG A 36 -8.08 -69.52 95.05
N GLU A 37 -8.81 -68.78 95.89
CA GLU A 37 -9.56 -67.60 95.42
C GLU A 37 -8.64 -66.47 94.96
N GLU A 38 -7.50 -66.27 95.63
CA GLU A 38 -6.48 -65.28 95.26
C GLU A 38 -5.78 -65.67 93.94
N GLU A 39 -5.40 -66.94 93.75
CA GLU A 39 -4.95 -67.44 92.45
C GLU A 39 -5.97 -67.21 91.33
N ILE A 40 -7.26 -67.47 91.59
CA ILE A 40 -8.33 -67.29 90.59
C ILE A 40 -8.54 -65.80 90.27
N LYS A 41 -8.44 -64.90 91.26
CA LYS A 41 -8.46 -63.44 91.03
C LYS A 41 -7.22 -63.00 90.24
N ALA A 42 -6.03 -63.47 90.56
CA ALA A 42 -4.79 -63.15 89.85
C ALA A 42 -4.82 -63.64 88.38
N LYS A 43 -5.30 -64.87 88.13
CA LYS A 43 -5.47 -65.41 86.78
C LYS A 43 -6.54 -64.64 85.98
N LYS A 44 -7.65 -64.21 86.61
CA LYS A 44 -8.65 -63.33 85.98
C LYS A 44 -8.14 -61.92 85.68
N LEU A 45 -7.24 -61.38 86.52
CA LEU A 45 -6.59 -60.08 86.29
C LEU A 45 -5.60 -60.15 85.13
N LYS A 46 -4.68 -61.14 85.12
CA LYS A 46 -3.74 -61.33 83.99
C LYS A 46 -4.47 -61.50 82.67
N LYS A 47 -5.51 -62.33 82.61
CA LYS A 47 -6.33 -62.49 81.39
C LYS A 47 -7.00 -61.19 80.94
N LYS A 48 -7.50 -60.36 81.86
CA LYS A 48 -8.04 -59.02 81.52
C LYS A 48 -6.96 -58.04 81.02
N GLU A 49 -5.72 -58.20 81.43
CA GLU A 49 -4.59 -57.38 80.98
C GLU A 49 -4.11 -57.82 79.59
N GLU A 50 -4.04 -59.13 79.34
CA GLU A 50 -3.78 -59.72 78.02
C GLU A 50 -4.87 -59.32 77.01
N GLU A 51 -6.16 -59.44 77.39
CA GLU A 51 -7.28 -58.97 76.57
C GLU A 51 -7.25 -57.46 76.30
N ARG A 52 -6.62 -56.66 77.17
CA ARG A 52 -6.39 -55.23 76.92
C ARG A 52 -5.23 -55.01 75.95
N LYS A 53 -4.09 -55.67 76.14
CA LYS A 53 -2.92 -55.56 75.25
C LYS A 53 -3.26 -55.98 73.82
N VAL A 54 -3.93 -57.12 73.64
CA VAL A 54 -4.42 -57.59 72.33
C VAL A 54 -5.38 -56.58 71.67
N LYS A 55 -6.28 -55.93 72.45
CA LYS A 55 -7.17 -54.88 71.93
C LYS A 55 -6.44 -53.58 71.60
N GLU A 56 -5.33 -53.28 72.25
CA GLU A 56 -4.50 -52.11 71.98
C GLU A 56 -3.63 -52.32 70.74
N GLU A 57 -3.01 -53.49 70.59
CA GLU A 57 -2.29 -53.89 69.37
C GLU A 57 -3.21 -53.97 68.15
N ALA A 58 -4.42 -54.53 68.31
CA ALA A 58 -5.43 -54.55 67.25
C ALA A 58 -5.84 -53.12 66.82
N LYS A 59 -5.96 -52.17 67.75
CA LYS A 59 -6.18 -50.75 67.43
C LYS A 59 -5.00 -50.14 66.68
N LYS A 60 -3.78 -50.29 67.20
CA LYS A 60 -2.55 -49.76 66.57
C LYS A 60 -2.37 -50.32 65.15
N LYS A 61 -2.65 -51.61 64.93
CA LYS A 61 -2.63 -52.23 63.60
C LYS A 61 -3.72 -51.67 62.67
N ALA A 62 -4.96 -51.53 63.14
CA ALA A 62 -6.05 -50.95 62.34
C ALA A 62 -5.81 -49.47 61.97
N GLU A 63 -5.19 -48.71 62.88
CA GLU A 63 -4.81 -47.31 62.66
C GLU A 63 -3.66 -47.18 61.65
N PHE A 64 -2.64 -48.05 61.74
CA PHE A 64 -1.57 -48.14 60.73
C PHE A 64 -2.08 -48.59 59.36
N GLU A 65 -2.98 -49.57 59.29
CA GLU A 65 -3.64 -49.97 58.04
C GLU A 65 -4.50 -48.86 57.44
N LYS A 66 -5.11 -47.99 58.27
CA LYS A 66 -5.83 -46.81 57.82
C LYS A 66 -4.86 -45.77 57.23
N GLN A 67 -3.77 -45.46 57.93
CA GLN A 67 -2.74 -44.53 57.45
C GLN A 67 -2.15 -44.98 56.11
N GLN A 68 -1.81 -46.27 55.94
CA GLN A 68 -1.33 -46.79 54.64
C GLN A 68 -2.36 -46.66 53.50
N LYS A 69 -3.66 -46.78 53.81
CA LYS A 69 -4.74 -46.61 52.81
C LYS A 69 -4.89 -45.13 52.42
N GLU A 70 -4.82 -44.22 53.39
CA GLU A 70 -4.88 -42.77 53.15
C GLU A 70 -3.64 -42.26 52.38
N GLU A 71 -2.44 -42.73 52.71
CA GLU A 71 -1.20 -42.39 52.01
C GLU A 71 -1.20 -42.89 50.55
N LYS A 72 -1.57 -44.16 50.32
CA LYS A 72 -1.73 -44.70 48.96
C LYS A 72 -2.76 -43.92 48.14
N LEU A 73 -3.85 -43.46 48.78
CA LEU A 73 -4.84 -42.61 48.13
C LEU A 73 -4.29 -41.22 47.79
N ARG A 74 -3.42 -40.65 48.65
CA ARG A 74 -2.76 -39.35 48.41
C ARG A 74 -1.80 -39.44 47.23
N ILE A 75 -0.93 -40.45 47.21
CA ILE A 75 0.01 -40.71 46.10
C ILE A 75 -0.74 -40.93 44.78
N GLN A 76 -1.86 -41.65 44.77
CA GLN A 76 -2.68 -41.83 43.56
C GLN A 76 -3.37 -40.54 43.09
N LYS A 77 -3.69 -39.59 43.98
CA LYS A 77 -4.20 -38.26 43.59
C LYS A 77 -3.09 -37.40 43.01
N GLU A 78 -1.97 -37.30 43.71
CA GLU A 78 -0.77 -36.56 43.27
C GLU A 78 -0.29 -37.03 41.88
N ALA A 79 -0.24 -38.34 41.64
CA ALA A 79 0.13 -38.91 40.35
C ALA A 79 -0.85 -38.52 39.21
N LYS A 80 -2.16 -38.58 39.45
CA LYS A 80 -3.19 -38.18 38.47
C LYS A 80 -3.18 -36.68 38.20
N GLU A 81 -2.90 -35.87 39.20
CA GLU A 81 -2.77 -34.42 39.05
C GLU A 81 -1.52 -34.06 38.22
N GLN A 82 -0.37 -34.69 38.49
CA GLN A 82 0.83 -34.53 37.65
C GLN A 82 0.61 -34.99 36.21
N GLU A 83 -0.13 -36.08 35.98
CA GLU A 83 -0.49 -36.56 34.64
C GLU A 83 -1.39 -35.55 33.90
N ALA A 84 -2.38 -34.98 34.58
CA ALA A 84 -3.26 -33.96 34.03
C ALA A 84 -2.50 -32.65 33.71
N ILE A 85 -1.54 -32.25 34.55
CA ILE A 85 -0.66 -31.09 34.31
C ILE A 85 0.23 -31.33 33.08
N LYS A 86 0.86 -32.52 32.96
CA LYS A 86 1.66 -32.89 31.77
C LYS A 86 0.84 -32.80 30.49
N LYS A 87 -0.36 -33.41 30.46
CA LYS A 87 -1.26 -33.38 29.30
C LYS A 87 -1.73 -31.97 28.92
N ARG A 88 -1.92 -31.07 29.89
CA ARG A 88 -2.19 -29.63 29.63
C ARG A 88 -0.99 -28.93 28.99
N LEU A 89 0.20 -29.08 29.56
CA LEU A 89 1.43 -28.46 29.05
C LEU A 89 1.82 -28.97 27.65
N GLU A 90 1.57 -30.24 27.35
CA GLU A 90 1.74 -30.81 26.02
C GLU A 90 0.75 -30.20 25.01
N SER A 91 -0.54 -30.10 25.37
CA SER A 91 -1.55 -29.43 24.53
C SER A 91 -1.22 -27.95 24.27
N GLU A 92 -0.73 -27.22 25.27
CA GLU A 92 -0.32 -25.82 25.12
C GLU A 92 0.92 -25.68 24.23
N ARG A 93 1.94 -26.53 24.40
CA ARG A 93 3.10 -26.58 23.51
C ARG A 93 2.73 -26.91 22.07
N GLU A 94 1.76 -27.81 21.86
CA GLU A 94 1.27 -28.16 20.53
C GLU A 94 0.50 -26.99 19.88
N LYS A 95 -0.37 -26.31 20.64
CA LYS A 95 -1.06 -25.08 20.21
C LYS A 95 -0.06 -23.98 19.84
N GLN A 96 0.95 -23.74 20.68
CA GLN A 96 2.00 -22.75 20.42
C GLN A 96 2.81 -23.09 19.16
N LYS A 97 3.21 -24.36 18.96
CA LYS A 97 3.85 -24.82 17.71
C LYS A 97 2.97 -24.53 16.49
N LYS A 98 1.71 -24.98 16.51
CA LYS A 98 0.74 -24.77 15.42
C LYS A 98 0.42 -23.29 15.16
N GLN A 99 0.53 -22.43 16.17
CA GLN A 99 0.38 -20.98 16.02
C GLN A 99 1.63 -20.33 15.41
N ALA A 100 2.83 -20.68 15.90
CA ALA A 100 4.09 -20.18 15.36
C ALA A 100 4.33 -20.60 13.89
N GLU A 101 3.94 -21.84 13.55
CA GLU A 101 3.98 -22.34 12.18
C GLU A 101 3.04 -21.57 11.24
N LYS A 102 1.80 -21.27 11.68
CA LYS A 102 0.86 -20.42 10.94
C LYS A 102 1.33 -18.97 10.78
N VAL A 103 2.09 -18.44 11.74
CA VAL A 103 2.72 -17.10 11.61
C VAL A 103 3.80 -17.15 10.53
N LYS A 104 4.75 -18.09 10.62
CA LYS A 104 5.81 -18.26 9.61
C LYS A 104 5.28 -18.47 8.19
N GLN A 105 4.24 -19.29 8.02
CA GLN A 105 3.60 -19.50 6.71
C GLN A 105 2.98 -18.21 6.15
N LYS A 106 2.38 -17.36 7.00
CA LYS A 106 1.86 -16.05 6.57
C LYS A 106 2.99 -15.09 6.20
N GLU A 107 4.01 -14.97 7.03
CA GLU A 107 5.18 -14.11 6.79
C GLU A 107 5.87 -14.49 5.46
N GLN A 108 6.13 -15.77 5.24
CA GLN A 108 6.73 -16.29 4.01
C GLN A 108 5.82 -16.08 2.78
N THR A 109 4.50 -16.18 2.92
CA THR A 109 3.54 -15.88 1.84
C THR A 109 3.54 -14.39 1.49
N GLU A 110 3.59 -13.50 2.50
CA GLU A 110 3.62 -12.06 2.29
C GLU A 110 4.96 -11.58 1.71
N GLU A 111 6.08 -12.19 2.13
CA GLU A 111 7.41 -11.94 1.55
C GLU A 111 7.49 -12.41 0.09
N ASN A 112 7.01 -13.62 -0.21
CA ASN A 112 6.94 -14.12 -1.59
C ASN A 112 6.11 -13.19 -2.48
N LYS A 113 4.93 -12.74 -2.01
CA LYS A 113 4.10 -11.79 -2.75
C LYS A 113 4.83 -10.46 -3.01
N LYS A 114 5.47 -9.88 -1.99
CA LYS A 114 6.28 -8.65 -2.12
C LYS A 114 7.47 -8.83 -3.07
N LEU A 115 8.02 -10.05 -3.17
CA LEU A 115 9.09 -10.38 -4.11
C LEU A 115 8.58 -10.54 -5.55
N GLU A 116 7.40 -11.12 -5.73
CA GLU A 116 6.73 -11.22 -7.05
C GLU A 116 6.32 -9.84 -7.57
N GLU A 117 5.67 -9.00 -6.77
CA GLU A 117 5.33 -7.61 -7.13
C GLU A 117 6.57 -6.80 -7.56
N LYS A 118 7.70 -6.98 -6.87
CA LYS A 118 8.99 -6.37 -7.25
C LYS A 118 9.53 -6.91 -8.57
N LYS A 119 9.48 -8.24 -8.78
CA LYS A 119 9.91 -8.88 -10.04
C LYS A 119 9.05 -8.42 -11.22
N GLU A 120 7.72 -8.37 -11.06
CA GLU A 120 6.79 -7.89 -12.08
C GLU A 120 7.03 -6.42 -12.43
N LYS A 121 7.15 -5.54 -11.42
CA LYS A 121 7.44 -4.11 -11.63
C LYS A 121 8.79 -3.88 -12.31
N TYR A 122 9.80 -4.70 -12.00
CA TYR A 122 11.09 -4.68 -12.71
C TYR A 122 10.95 -5.19 -14.16
N ALA A 123 10.24 -6.31 -14.38
CA ALA A 123 10.00 -6.88 -15.71
C ALA A 123 9.26 -5.89 -16.63
N LYS A 124 8.20 -5.24 -16.15
CA LYS A 124 7.46 -4.20 -16.89
C LYS A 124 8.33 -2.98 -17.23
N LYS A 125 9.23 -2.57 -16.32
CA LYS A 125 10.21 -1.49 -16.56
C LYS A 125 11.28 -1.89 -17.60
N CYS A 126 11.71 -3.14 -17.62
CA CYS A 126 12.62 -3.66 -18.65
C CYS A 126 11.92 -3.85 -20.00
N ALA A 127 10.68 -4.35 -20.02
CA ALA A 127 9.84 -4.44 -21.20
C ALA A 127 9.59 -3.07 -21.82
N PHE A 128 9.31 -2.04 -21.02
CA PHE A 128 9.23 -0.65 -21.49
C PHE A 128 10.52 -0.18 -22.16
N LYS A 129 11.70 -0.40 -21.53
CA LYS A 129 13.00 -0.03 -22.10
C LYS A 129 13.37 -0.82 -23.37
N GLU A 130 12.93 -2.07 -23.50
CA GLU A 130 13.08 -2.82 -24.75
C GLU A 130 12.13 -2.31 -25.83
N LEU A 131 10.87 -2.05 -25.50
CA LEU A 131 9.87 -1.49 -26.42
C LEU A 131 10.34 -0.14 -26.96
N GLU A 132 10.78 0.75 -26.07
CA GLU A 132 11.46 2.01 -26.36
C GLU A 132 12.62 1.76 -27.34
N LYS A 133 13.60 0.91 -27.02
CA LYS A 133 14.74 0.59 -27.90
C LYS A 133 14.33 -0.02 -29.26
N LYS A 134 13.27 -0.85 -29.32
CA LYS A 134 12.75 -1.40 -30.58
C LYS A 134 12.17 -0.29 -31.45
N LEU A 135 11.30 0.54 -30.87
CA LEU A 135 10.72 1.69 -31.55
C LEU A 135 11.83 2.62 -32.03
N ILE A 136 12.84 2.93 -31.21
CA ILE A 136 14.07 3.69 -31.56
C ILE A 136 14.87 3.08 -32.72
N LYS A 137 14.79 1.75 -32.95
CA LYS A 137 15.49 1.11 -34.07
C LYS A 137 14.68 1.19 -35.37
N MET A 138 13.38 0.91 -35.31
CA MET A 138 12.45 1.07 -36.43
C MET A 138 12.45 2.54 -36.91
N SER A 139 12.36 3.46 -35.94
CA SER A 139 13.42 4.45 -35.70
C SER A 139 14.03 5.13 -36.91
N ASN A 140 15.13 4.53 -37.31
CA ASN A 140 16.13 5.10 -38.18
C ASN A 140 16.00 4.58 -39.62
N ASN A 141 15.19 3.53 -39.82
CA ASN A 141 15.44 2.50 -40.83
C ASN A 141 14.17 2.05 -41.59
N SER A 142 12.98 2.50 -41.20
CA SER A 142 11.71 2.10 -41.82
C SER A 142 10.86 3.31 -42.19
N THR A 143 10.11 3.19 -43.28
CA THR A 143 9.11 4.17 -43.67
C THR A 143 7.90 4.12 -42.75
N VAL A 144 7.16 5.22 -42.80
CA VAL A 144 5.72 5.37 -42.59
C VAL A 144 4.97 4.01 -42.59
N ASP A 145 4.62 3.45 -43.74
CA ASP A 145 3.64 2.35 -43.80
C ASP A 145 4.21 0.96 -43.44
N GLU A 146 5.54 0.84 -43.31
CA GLU A 146 6.19 -0.39 -42.85
C GLU A 146 6.09 -0.58 -41.33
N VAL A 147 6.12 0.51 -40.55
CA VAL A 147 5.94 0.48 -39.09
C VAL A 147 4.52 0.02 -38.74
N GLN A 148 3.52 0.53 -39.48
CA GLN A 148 2.09 0.23 -39.27
C GLN A 148 1.81 -1.27 -39.19
N LYS A 149 2.40 -2.05 -40.11
CA LYS A 149 2.17 -3.48 -40.24
C LYS A 149 2.76 -4.28 -39.07
N ARG A 150 3.72 -3.69 -38.34
CA ARG A 150 4.54 -4.32 -37.30
C ARG A 150 4.12 -3.96 -35.87
N VAL A 151 3.49 -2.80 -35.65
CA VAL A 151 3.11 -2.28 -34.32
C VAL A 151 1.60 -2.37 -34.11
N LYS A 152 1.15 -3.06 -33.05
CA LYS A 152 -0.28 -3.24 -32.72
C LYS A 152 -0.52 -3.07 -31.22
N ILE A 153 -1.38 -2.14 -30.82
CA ILE A 153 -1.93 -2.12 -29.45
C ILE A 153 -2.95 -3.27 -29.34
N LYS A 154 -2.96 -4.01 -28.23
CA LYS A 154 -3.94 -5.08 -27.96
C LYS A 154 -5.03 -4.55 -27.03
N THR A 155 -4.87 -4.76 -25.73
CA THR A 155 -5.80 -4.36 -24.68
C THR A 155 -5.02 -3.75 -23.52
N GLY A 156 -5.54 -2.67 -22.95
CA GLY A 156 -4.86 -1.94 -21.86
C GLY A 156 -3.42 -1.55 -22.22
N ASN A 157 -2.46 -2.02 -21.42
CA ASN A 157 -1.05 -1.65 -21.51
C ASN A 157 -0.20 -2.64 -22.34
N VAL A 158 -0.79 -3.38 -23.27
CA VAL A 158 -0.08 -4.38 -24.10
C VAL A 158 0.17 -3.86 -25.52
N VAL A 159 1.44 -3.72 -25.88
CA VAL A 159 1.92 -3.30 -27.21
C VAL A 159 2.67 -4.45 -27.88
N GLU A 160 2.31 -4.81 -29.10
CA GLU A 160 2.97 -5.84 -29.92
C GLU A 160 3.83 -5.17 -30.99
N VAL A 161 5.11 -5.57 -31.12
CA VAL A 161 6.09 -4.99 -32.07
C VAL A 161 6.93 -6.09 -32.71
N ASP A 162 6.81 -6.26 -34.03
CA ASP A 162 7.26 -7.44 -34.79
C ASP A 162 6.84 -8.73 -34.05
N GLU A 163 5.54 -8.86 -33.78
CA GLU A 163 4.87 -10.00 -33.11
C GLU A 163 5.28 -10.28 -31.64
N LYS A 164 6.40 -9.72 -31.16
CA LYS A 164 6.76 -9.73 -29.73
C LYS A 164 5.88 -8.75 -28.95
N LYS A 165 5.19 -9.26 -27.92
CA LYS A 165 4.36 -8.47 -27.00
C LYS A 165 5.20 -7.87 -25.86
N TYR A 166 4.80 -6.67 -25.45
CA TYR A 166 5.36 -5.89 -24.35
C TYR A 166 4.22 -5.39 -23.47
N GLU A 167 4.20 -5.82 -22.21
CA GLU A 167 3.29 -5.29 -21.20
C GLU A 167 4.02 -4.24 -20.35
N ILE A 168 3.41 -3.05 -20.21
CA ILE A 168 4.02 -1.90 -19.52
C ILE A 168 3.12 -1.36 -18.41
N SER A 169 3.58 -0.38 -17.64
CA SER A 169 2.75 0.30 -16.64
C SER A 169 1.82 1.33 -17.28
N SER A 170 0.70 1.65 -16.62
CA SER A 170 -0.23 2.68 -17.09
C SER A 170 0.43 4.08 -17.09
N GLU A 171 1.34 4.34 -16.15
CA GLU A 171 2.14 5.57 -16.10
C GLU A 171 3.04 5.70 -17.33
N ASP A 172 3.69 4.61 -17.74
CA ASP A 172 4.57 4.60 -18.91
C ASP A 172 3.78 4.65 -20.23
N PHE A 173 2.56 4.11 -20.24
CA PHE A 173 1.61 4.26 -21.35
C PHE A 173 1.12 5.72 -21.51
N GLU A 174 0.85 6.45 -20.42
CA GLU A 174 0.55 7.88 -20.51
C GLU A 174 1.76 8.71 -20.97
N LYS A 175 2.99 8.39 -20.52
CA LYS A 175 4.22 9.04 -21.03
C LYS A 175 4.38 8.86 -22.54
N LEU A 176 4.08 7.66 -23.07
CA LEU A 176 4.07 7.42 -24.52
C LEU A 176 3.04 8.31 -25.23
N LYS A 177 1.84 8.51 -24.64
CA LYS A 177 0.83 9.42 -25.19
C LYS A 177 1.29 10.88 -25.20
N GLU A 178 1.89 11.38 -24.12
CA GLU A 178 2.40 12.75 -24.06
C GLU A 178 3.51 13.01 -25.09
N MET A 179 4.41 12.04 -25.31
CA MET A 179 5.42 12.10 -26.37
C MET A 179 4.78 12.13 -27.78
N PHE A 180 3.71 11.36 -27.98
CA PHE A 180 2.93 11.27 -29.22
C PHE A 180 2.16 12.56 -29.55
N GLU A 181 1.43 13.12 -28.57
CA GLU A 181 0.76 14.43 -28.70
C GLU A 181 1.76 15.54 -29.05
N LYS A 182 2.93 15.54 -28.39
CA LYS A 182 4.01 16.51 -28.65
C LYS A 182 4.54 16.41 -30.08
N GLU A 183 4.63 15.21 -30.64
CA GLU A 183 5.22 15.00 -31.96
C GLU A 183 4.25 15.36 -33.10
N LYS A 184 2.97 14.95 -33.06
CA LYS A 184 1.97 15.38 -34.05
C LYS A 184 1.85 16.91 -34.07
N THR A 185 1.79 17.53 -32.91
CA THR A 185 1.78 18.99 -32.79
C THR A 185 3.01 19.65 -33.41
N SER A 186 4.21 19.05 -33.24
CA SER A 186 5.45 19.52 -33.85
C SER A 186 5.43 19.40 -35.39
N GLU A 187 4.82 18.35 -35.93
CA GLU A 187 4.69 18.13 -37.37
C GLU A 187 3.67 19.08 -38.02
N GLU A 188 2.49 19.25 -37.44
CA GLU A 188 1.47 20.17 -37.97
C GLU A 188 1.99 21.62 -38.01
N ILE A 189 2.74 22.04 -36.98
CA ILE A 189 3.45 23.31 -36.97
C ILE A 189 4.49 23.37 -38.11
N TYR A 190 5.25 22.30 -38.34
CA TYR A 190 6.21 22.22 -39.46
C TYR A 190 5.52 22.28 -40.82
N LEU A 191 4.40 21.57 -41.03
CA LEU A 191 3.64 21.56 -42.28
C LEU A 191 3.02 22.93 -42.57
N LYS A 192 2.43 23.59 -41.57
CA LYS A 192 1.95 24.97 -41.68
C LYS A 192 3.06 25.95 -42.03
N LEU A 193 4.23 25.84 -41.38
CA LEU A 193 5.37 26.73 -41.62
C LEU A 193 6.08 26.44 -42.96
N LYS A 194 6.03 25.21 -43.47
CA LYS A 194 6.63 24.83 -44.76
C LYS A 194 6.01 25.55 -45.96
N ALA A 195 4.78 26.08 -45.86
CA ALA A 195 4.21 26.95 -46.88
C ALA A 195 5.07 28.21 -47.16
N PHE A 196 5.87 28.64 -46.17
CA PHE A 196 6.70 29.85 -46.18
C PHE A 196 8.20 29.59 -46.38
N ASP A 197 8.58 28.34 -46.65
CA ASP A 197 9.97 27.90 -46.87
C ASP A 197 10.64 28.73 -47.99
N GLY A 198 11.78 29.37 -47.68
CA GLY A 198 12.51 30.29 -48.59
C GLY A 198 11.80 31.61 -48.93
N LYS A 199 10.61 31.87 -48.37
CA LYS A 199 9.78 33.07 -48.66
C LYS A 199 9.88 34.09 -47.53
N LYS A 200 9.35 35.30 -47.75
CA LYS A 200 9.10 36.25 -46.65
C LYS A 200 7.93 35.74 -45.82
N CYS A 201 8.04 35.79 -44.50
CA CYS A 201 6.94 35.51 -43.57
C CYS A 201 7.10 36.37 -42.30
N ASN A 202 6.04 37.08 -41.94
CA ASN A 202 5.90 37.74 -40.65
C ASN A 202 5.20 36.77 -39.69
N LEU A 203 5.99 36.04 -38.90
CA LEU A 203 5.52 34.99 -38.00
C LEU A 203 5.37 35.53 -36.57
N MET A 204 4.21 35.30 -35.96
CA MET A 204 3.96 35.53 -34.55
C MET A 204 3.70 34.18 -33.85
N VAL A 205 4.23 33.99 -32.64
CA VAL A 205 3.97 32.77 -31.83
C VAL A 205 3.75 33.19 -30.38
N SER A 206 2.78 32.59 -29.67
CA SER A 206 2.58 32.87 -28.24
C SER A 206 3.70 32.31 -27.36
N ASN A 207 3.78 32.80 -26.12
CA ASN A 207 4.43 32.10 -25.02
C ASN A 207 3.59 30.87 -24.60
N GLY A 208 3.98 30.23 -23.50
CA GLY A 208 3.32 29.07 -22.91
C GLY A 208 3.80 27.74 -23.48
N LYS A 209 3.01 26.68 -23.25
CA LYS A 209 3.43 25.30 -23.55
C LYS A 209 3.73 25.06 -25.02
N ILE A 210 3.23 25.90 -25.93
CA ILE A 210 3.47 25.83 -27.38
C ILE A 210 4.96 25.79 -27.74
N SER A 211 5.82 26.47 -26.96
CA SER A 211 7.27 26.50 -27.16
C SER A 211 7.92 25.10 -27.21
N ASN A 212 7.35 24.13 -26.48
CA ASN A 212 7.82 22.75 -26.41
C ASN A 212 7.69 21.97 -27.73
N PHE A 213 6.85 22.42 -28.66
CA PHE A 213 6.64 21.76 -29.95
C PHE A 213 7.60 22.25 -31.03
N PHE A 214 8.38 23.31 -30.78
CA PHE A 214 9.39 23.85 -31.71
C PHE A 214 10.70 23.04 -31.67
N GLY A 215 10.64 21.77 -32.07
CA GLY A 215 11.77 20.85 -32.06
C GLY A 215 12.75 20.97 -33.24
N LYS A 216 13.85 20.20 -33.18
CA LYS A 216 14.99 20.23 -34.14
C LYS A 216 14.59 20.20 -35.63
N LYS A 217 13.48 19.53 -35.99
CA LYS A 217 13.01 19.40 -37.39
C LYS A 217 12.75 20.75 -38.06
N LEU A 218 12.27 21.75 -37.32
CA LEU A 218 11.94 23.07 -37.86
C LEU A 218 13.16 23.83 -38.40
N ARG A 219 14.39 23.45 -37.97
CA ARG A 219 15.66 23.96 -38.50
C ARG A 219 15.94 23.57 -39.95
N THR A 220 15.12 22.68 -40.54
CA THR A 220 15.23 22.29 -41.96
C THR A 220 14.47 23.22 -42.90
N LEU A 221 13.73 24.20 -42.38
CA LEU A 221 13.08 25.25 -43.17
C LEU A 221 14.03 26.44 -43.35
N ASP A 222 14.10 27.00 -44.56
CA ASP A 222 14.72 28.29 -44.81
C ASP A 222 13.80 29.41 -44.28
N SER A 223 13.93 29.67 -42.98
CA SER A 223 13.34 30.80 -42.30
C SER A 223 14.19 32.08 -42.37
N THR A 224 15.27 32.13 -43.15
CA THR A 224 16.22 33.26 -43.12
C THR A 224 15.54 34.58 -43.45
N ARG A 225 14.53 34.56 -44.31
CA ARG A 225 13.76 35.72 -44.78
C ARG A 225 12.54 36.04 -43.90
N TRP A 226 12.34 35.32 -42.79
CA TRP A 226 11.22 35.52 -41.86
C TRP A 226 11.56 36.58 -40.81
N LYS A 227 10.51 37.24 -40.29
CA LYS A 227 10.56 38.15 -39.15
C LYS A 227 9.72 37.54 -38.03
N PHE A 228 10.31 37.41 -36.85
CA PHE A 228 9.64 36.85 -35.68
C PHE A 228 9.11 37.96 -34.77
N PHE A 229 7.85 37.86 -34.36
CA PHE A 229 7.12 38.80 -33.53
C PHE A 229 6.64 38.14 -32.23
N TYR A 230 6.71 38.89 -31.12
CA TYR A 230 6.29 38.45 -29.79
C TYR A 230 4.97 39.12 -29.38
N PRO A 231 3.90 38.36 -29.06
CA PRO A 231 2.59 38.91 -28.70
C PRO A 231 2.48 39.37 -27.23
N ILE A 232 3.42 38.96 -26.37
CA ILE A 232 3.52 39.39 -24.97
C ILE A 232 4.94 39.89 -24.70
N ILE A 233 5.03 41.03 -24.00
CA ILE A 233 6.26 41.56 -23.43
C ILE A 233 6.15 41.44 -21.91
N SER A 234 7.18 40.88 -21.28
CA SER A 234 7.33 40.80 -19.84
C SER A 234 8.82 40.81 -19.47
N ASP A 235 9.16 41.39 -18.33
CA ASP A 235 10.50 41.32 -17.74
C ASP A 235 10.82 39.94 -17.14
N SER A 236 9.85 39.01 -17.15
CA SER A 236 9.98 37.61 -16.79
C SER A 236 10.99 36.89 -17.71
N TYR A 237 12.21 36.70 -17.21
CA TYR A 237 13.26 35.94 -17.91
C TYR A 237 12.83 34.51 -18.28
N ALA A 238 11.93 33.90 -17.48
CA ALA A 238 11.36 32.59 -17.77
C ALA A 238 10.51 32.59 -19.05
N GLU A 239 9.58 33.55 -19.19
CA GLU A 239 8.75 33.69 -20.39
C GLU A 239 9.57 34.09 -21.62
N MET A 240 10.60 34.92 -21.43
CA MET A 240 11.55 35.27 -22.50
C MET A 240 12.43 34.09 -22.96
N ASN A 241 12.66 33.08 -22.11
CA ASN A 241 13.38 31.86 -22.49
C ASN A 241 12.54 30.90 -23.35
N GLU A 242 11.21 30.89 -23.22
CA GLU A 242 10.34 30.12 -24.11
C GLU A 242 10.48 30.63 -25.56
N TYR A 243 10.48 31.96 -25.73
CA TYR A 243 10.74 32.62 -27.00
C TYR A 243 12.15 32.35 -27.54
N TYR A 244 13.17 32.27 -26.68
CA TYR A 244 14.51 31.83 -27.08
C TYR A 244 14.52 30.37 -27.56
N HIS A 245 13.72 29.47 -26.98
CA HIS A 245 13.61 28.09 -27.47
C HIS A 245 13.02 28.02 -28.88
N ILE A 246 11.98 28.81 -29.17
CA ILE A 246 11.39 28.94 -30.51
C ILE A 246 12.45 29.49 -31.49
N GLY A 247 13.12 30.59 -31.11
CA GLY A 247 14.19 31.21 -31.90
C GLY A 247 15.42 30.34 -32.14
N LYS A 248 15.74 29.40 -31.24
CA LYS A 248 16.85 28.44 -31.39
C LYS A 248 16.55 27.31 -32.38
N ASN A 249 15.29 27.15 -32.80
CA ASN A 249 14.87 26.10 -33.74
C ASN A 249 14.35 26.65 -35.08
N LEU A 250 14.48 27.96 -35.31
CA LEU A 250 14.18 28.65 -36.58
C LEU A 250 15.28 29.70 -36.85
N TYR A 251 15.98 29.58 -37.97
CA TYR A 251 17.05 30.51 -38.38
C TYR A 251 16.48 31.84 -38.88
N PHE A 252 16.16 32.76 -37.99
CA PHE A 252 15.73 34.13 -38.34
C PHE A 252 16.92 35.05 -38.57
N THR A 253 17.02 35.73 -39.72
CA THR A 253 18.06 36.80 -39.88
C THR A 253 17.73 38.07 -39.11
N LYS A 254 16.44 38.34 -38.82
CA LYS A 254 15.98 39.56 -38.15
C LYS A 254 14.85 39.28 -37.17
N MET A 255 15.20 38.97 -35.91
CA MET A 255 14.26 39.03 -34.79
C MET A 255 13.90 40.49 -34.48
N LYS A 256 12.71 40.94 -34.91
CA LYS A 256 12.19 42.25 -34.50
C LYS A 256 11.33 42.08 -33.26
N ARG A 257 11.87 42.48 -32.09
CA ARG A 257 11.02 42.73 -30.92
C ARG A 257 9.92 43.72 -31.33
N VAL A 258 8.67 43.42 -31.02
CA VAL A 258 7.64 44.46 -30.92
C VAL A 258 8.05 45.28 -29.70
N SER A 259 8.71 46.44 -29.89
CA SER A 259 9.09 47.30 -28.77
C SER A 259 8.06 48.41 -28.57
N PHE A 260 7.42 48.40 -27.39
CA PHE A 260 6.65 49.55 -26.88
C PHE A 260 7.59 50.48 -26.11
N GLU A 261 8.57 51.07 -26.81
CA GLU A 261 9.38 52.14 -26.22
C GLU A 261 8.49 53.32 -25.82
N GLN A 262 8.58 53.70 -24.55
CA GLN A 262 7.95 54.91 -23.98
C GLN A 262 6.41 54.98 -24.15
N GLY A 263 5.72 53.83 -24.18
CA GLY A 263 4.26 53.77 -24.25
C GLY A 263 3.64 54.31 -25.54
N LYS A 264 4.43 54.62 -26.57
CA LYS A 264 3.97 55.22 -27.84
C LYS A 264 3.87 54.16 -28.92
N PHE A 265 2.78 54.17 -29.68
CA PHE A 265 2.44 53.21 -30.76
C PHE A 265 3.33 53.26 -32.01
N LYS A 266 4.62 53.61 -31.88
CA LYS A 266 5.55 53.83 -33.01
C LYS A 266 5.70 52.57 -33.87
N TYR A 267 5.89 51.41 -33.25
CA TYR A 267 5.95 50.13 -33.96
C TYR A 267 4.58 49.65 -34.45
N LEU A 268 3.49 49.93 -33.73
CA LEU A 268 2.13 49.48 -34.10
C LEU A 268 1.59 50.20 -35.34
N LYS A 269 1.97 51.47 -35.55
CA LYS A 269 1.70 52.21 -36.80
C LYS A 269 2.55 51.75 -37.99
N GLN A 270 3.66 51.05 -37.73
CA GLN A 270 4.59 50.52 -38.73
C GLN A 270 4.58 48.98 -38.77
N LEU A 271 3.57 48.35 -38.16
CA LEU A 271 3.48 46.90 -38.09
C LEU A 271 3.08 46.36 -39.46
N GLU A 272 4.02 45.67 -40.10
CA GLU A 272 3.73 44.86 -41.27
C GLU A 272 2.70 43.78 -40.91
N GLN A 273 1.81 43.44 -41.84
CA GLN A 273 0.80 42.41 -41.61
C GLN A 273 1.48 41.08 -41.25
N ILE A 274 1.00 40.44 -40.19
CA ILE A 274 1.43 39.12 -39.71
C ILE A 274 0.82 38.08 -40.66
N ASP A 275 1.67 37.26 -41.27
CA ASP A 275 1.23 36.23 -42.22
C ASP A 275 0.62 35.04 -41.47
N LEU A 276 1.26 34.61 -40.39
CA LEU A 276 0.80 33.50 -39.54
C LEU A 276 1.00 33.83 -38.06
N PHE A 277 -0.04 33.61 -37.26
CA PHE A 277 0.03 33.59 -35.80
C PHE A 277 -0.22 32.17 -35.30
N ILE A 278 0.75 31.58 -34.59
CA ILE A 278 0.58 30.27 -33.94
C ILE A 278 0.34 30.47 -32.44
N LEU A 279 -0.85 30.12 -31.97
CA LEU A 279 -1.35 30.39 -30.62
C LEU A 279 -1.46 29.09 -29.82
N GLY A 280 -0.83 29.05 -28.64
CA GLY A 280 -1.10 28.02 -27.64
C GLY A 280 -2.53 28.15 -27.12
N GLY A 281 -3.30 27.06 -27.16
CA GLY A 281 -4.66 26.99 -26.64
C GLY A 281 -4.74 27.11 -25.12
N ASP A 282 -3.60 27.18 -24.42
CA ASP A 282 -3.45 27.54 -23.01
C ASP A 282 -3.32 29.05 -22.75
N VAL A 283 -3.15 29.87 -23.80
CA VAL A 283 -3.03 31.33 -23.72
C VAL A 283 -4.37 31.99 -24.06
N GLU A 284 -4.98 32.64 -23.06
CA GLU A 284 -6.18 33.46 -23.28
C GLU A 284 -5.83 34.78 -23.98
N ILE A 285 -6.61 35.17 -24.98
CA ILE A 285 -6.49 36.47 -25.64
C ILE A 285 -7.65 37.38 -25.24
N PRO A 286 -7.39 38.54 -24.61
CA PRO A 286 -8.41 39.52 -24.23
C PRO A 286 -9.33 39.94 -25.38
N SER A 287 -10.63 40.02 -25.10
CA SER A 287 -11.68 40.35 -26.07
C SER A 287 -11.96 41.86 -26.15
N GLU A 288 -10.98 42.68 -25.81
CA GLU A 288 -11.09 44.14 -25.73
C GLU A 288 -11.07 44.80 -27.12
N LYS A 289 -11.71 45.97 -27.26
CA LYS A 289 -11.78 46.75 -28.52
C LYS A 289 -10.50 47.53 -28.84
N THR A 290 -9.60 47.66 -27.87
CA THR A 290 -8.23 48.16 -28.07
C THR A 290 -7.41 47.14 -28.87
N LEU A 291 -6.26 47.52 -29.41
CA LEU A 291 -5.34 46.57 -30.08
C LEU A 291 -4.44 45.83 -29.07
N VAL A 292 -4.15 46.47 -27.94
CA VAL A 292 -3.41 45.88 -26.82
C VAL A 292 -4.04 46.31 -25.51
N CYS A 293 -3.89 45.49 -24.48
CA CYS A 293 -4.20 45.85 -23.10
C CYS A 293 -2.97 45.64 -22.21
N ILE A 294 -2.91 46.35 -21.08
CA ILE A 294 -1.83 46.25 -20.09
C ILE A 294 -2.43 45.71 -18.80
N LYS A 295 -1.89 44.60 -18.29
CA LYS A 295 -2.32 43.95 -17.03
C LYS A 295 -1.08 43.39 -16.34
N GLU A 296 -0.95 43.58 -15.02
CA GLU A 296 0.13 43.00 -14.21
C GLU A 296 1.55 43.28 -14.77
N ASN A 297 1.78 44.53 -15.23
CA ASN A 297 3.01 44.97 -15.91
C ASN A 297 3.37 44.21 -17.21
N LYS A 298 2.45 43.41 -17.76
CA LYS A 298 2.57 42.75 -19.07
C LYS A 298 1.69 43.43 -20.11
N ILE A 299 2.16 43.46 -21.36
CA ILE A 299 1.38 43.90 -22.52
C ILE A 299 0.86 42.67 -23.25
N PHE A 300 -0.44 42.63 -23.53
CA PHE A 300 -1.11 41.56 -24.27
C PHE A 300 -1.75 42.11 -25.55
N ILE A 301 -1.64 41.38 -26.66
CA ILE A 301 -2.49 41.62 -27.84
C ILE A 301 -3.95 41.23 -27.55
N THR A 302 -4.90 41.87 -28.23
CA THR A 302 -6.33 41.55 -28.15
C THR A 302 -6.81 40.75 -29.36
N LYS A 303 -8.05 40.24 -29.31
CA LYS A 303 -8.72 39.64 -30.47
C LYS A 303 -8.90 40.64 -31.62
N GLU A 304 -8.97 41.95 -31.32
CA GLU A 304 -9.11 42.99 -32.35
C GLU A 304 -7.78 43.25 -33.09
N PHE A 305 -6.64 43.15 -32.40
CA PHE A 305 -5.33 43.12 -33.08
C PHE A 305 -5.20 41.90 -33.99
N VAL A 306 -5.61 40.71 -33.53
CA VAL A 306 -5.58 39.50 -34.37
C VAL A 306 -6.41 39.69 -35.64
N ARG A 307 -7.67 40.13 -35.53
CA ARG A 307 -8.53 40.42 -36.69
C ARG A 307 -7.94 41.42 -37.68
N LYS A 308 -7.26 42.47 -37.18
CA LYS A 308 -6.81 43.59 -38.01
C LYS A 308 -5.42 43.39 -38.64
N TYR A 309 -4.54 42.64 -37.98
CA TYR A 309 -3.13 42.54 -38.37
C TYR A 309 -2.66 41.12 -38.73
N VAL A 310 -3.44 40.07 -38.47
CA VAL A 310 -3.07 38.67 -38.76
C VAL A 310 -3.89 38.13 -39.94
N LYS A 311 -3.24 37.51 -40.93
CA LYS A 311 -3.92 36.82 -42.04
C LYS A 311 -4.47 35.45 -41.62
N GLU A 312 -3.60 34.58 -41.10
CA GLU A 312 -3.96 33.25 -40.60
C GLU A 312 -3.64 33.11 -39.11
N THR A 313 -4.58 32.62 -38.31
CA THR A 313 -4.32 32.17 -36.94
C THR A 313 -4.44 30.65 -36.87
N ALA A 314 -3.38 29.98 -36.41
CA ALA A 314 -3.34 28.56 -36.13
C ALA A 314 -3.35 28.33 -34.61
N ILE A 315 -4.34 27.60 -34.09
CA ILE A 315 -4.48 27.33 -32.65
C ILE A 315 -4.05 25.91 -32.35
N VAL A 316 -3.01 25.76 -31.53
CA VAL A 316 -2.50 24.48 -31.00
C VAL A 316 -3.29 24.12 -29.74
N PRO A 317 -4.14 23.09 -29.72
CA PRO A 317 -4.87 22.72 -28.51
C PRO A 317 -3.90 22.12 -27.48
N ILE A 318 -4.13 22.39 -26.19
CA ILE A 318 -3.24 21.97 -25.10
C ILE A 318 -4.01 21.06 -24.14
N ARG A 319 -3.50 19.84 -23.89
CA ARG A 319 -4.12 18.86 -23.01
C ARG A 319 -4.31 19.43 -21.60
N GLY A 320 -5.52 19.30 -21.07
CA GLY A 320 -5.92 19.84 -19.77
C GLY A 320 -6.15 21.37 -19.73
N LYS A 321 -6.29 22.04 -20.88
CA LYS A 321 -6.57 23.48 -20.97
C LYS A 321 -7.74 23.78 -21.92
N SER A 322 -8.59 24.71 -21.53
CA SER A 322 -9.72 25.22 -22.32
C SER A 322 -9.21 25.99 -23.53
N THR A 323 -9.39 25.45 -24.74
CA THR A 323 -8.84 26.04 -25.97
C THR A 323 -9.44 27.42 -26.26
N THR A 324 -8.61 28.46 -26.27
CA THR A 324 -8.99 29.83 -26.66
C THR A 324 -9.74 29.86 -27.99
N SER A 325 -10.87 30.58 -28.02
CA SER A 325 -11.71 30.71 -29.22
C SER A 325 -11.50 32.06 -29.94
N ILE A 326 -11.18 31.98 -31.23
CA ILE A 326 -10.99 33.10 -32.16
C ILE A 326 -11.70 32.72 -33.47
N SER A 327 -12.55 33.62 -33.98
CA SER A 327 -13.28 33.39 -35.23
C SER A 327 -12.32 33.35 -36.43
N GLY A 328 -12.56 32.42 -37.37
CA GLY A 328 -11.71 32.22 -38.55
C GLY A 328 -10.35 31.54 -38.29
N ALA A 329 -10.02 31.21 -37.03
CA ALA A 329 -8.75 30.54 -36.73
C ALA A 329 -8.81 29.03 -37.07
N THR A 330 -7.78 28.54 -37.75
CA THR A 330 -7.59 27.10 -37.98
C THR A 330 -7.16 26.45 -36.67
N LYS A 331 -7.92 25.50 -36.14
CA LYS A 331 -7.37 24.62 -35.10
C LYS A 331 -6.39 23.66 -35.78
N ILE A 332 -5.16 23.59 -35.28
CA ILE A 332 -4.24 22.51 -35.61
C ILE A 332 -4.86 21.23 -35.06
N ASP A 333 -5.04 20.23 -35.93
CA ASP A 333 -5.58 18.95 -35.50
C ASP A 333 -4.54 18.20 -34.67
N ASN A 334 -4.62 18.33 -33.35
CA ASN A 334 -3.95 17.42 -32.44
C ASN A 334 -4.88 16.29 -31.97
N SER A 335 -6.09 16.16 -32.53
CA SER A 335 -7.05 15.16 -32.05
C SER A 335 -6.46 13.77 -32.22
N THR A 336 -6.66 12.97 -31.18
CA THR A 336 -5.97 11.70 -30.97
C THR A 336 -6.78 10.52 -31.49
N GLY A 337 -7.36 10.70 -32.68
CA GLY A 337 -7.62 9.55 -33.55
C GLY A 337 -6.32 8.78 -33.70
N MET A 338 -6.32 7.50 -33.34
CA MET A 338 -5.12 6.65 -33.36
C MET A 338 -4.81 6.19 -34.79
N GLU A 339 -4.70 7.15 -35.72
CA GLU A 339 -4.35 6.88 -37.10
C GLU A 339 -2.96 6.26 -37.18
N VAL A 340 -2.81 5.30 -38.10
CA VAL A 340 -1.61 4.47 -38.15
C VAL A 340 -0.36 5.26 -38.60
N GLY A 341 -0.56 6.49 -39.12
CA GLY A 341 0.45 7.52 -39.34
C GLY A 341 1.28 7.94 -38.10
N PHE A 342 0.76 7.68 -36.90
CA PHE A 342 1.22 8.25 -35.64
C PHE A 342 2.53 7.65 -35.11
N TRP A 343 2.66 6.32 -35.13
CA TRP A 343 3.84 5.59 -34.61
C TRP A 343 5.15 5.91 -35.35
N GLN A 344 5.01 6.23 -36.62
CA GLN A 344 6.03 6.50 -37.63
C GLN A 344 6.87 7.76 -37.34
N MET A 345 6.34 8.64 -36.49
CA MET A 345 6.86 9.97 -36.25
C MET A 345 7.38 10.13 -34.83
N LEU A 346 6.67 9.55 -33.86
CA LEU A 346 7.18 9.17 -32.53
C LEU A 346 8.57 8.49 -32.66
N ILE A 347 8.68 7.65 -33.68
CA ILE A 347 9.90 7.06 -34.23
C ILE A 347 10.98 8.13 -34.55
N ARG A 348 10.75 9.01 -35.52
CA ARG A 348 11.82 9.85 -36.10
C ARG A 348 12.55 10.76 -35.09
N LYS A 349 11.91 11.21 -34.01
CA LYS A 349 12.51 12.18 -33.07
C LYS A 349 13.13 11.59 -31.80
N ILE A 350 13.29 10.27 -31.68
CA ILE A 350 14.25 9.71 -30.70
C ILE A 350 15.70 9.73 -31.27
N LYS A 351 15.86 10.09 -32.55
CA LYS A 351 17.10 10.60 -33.16
C LYS A 351 17.34 12.09 -32.83
N GLY A 352 16.76 12.57 -31.72
CA GLY A 352 16.54 13.98 -31.36
C GLY A 352 17.40 14.49 -30.22
#